data_AF-A0A9Y2JWL1-F1
#
_entry.id   AF-A0A9Y2JWL1-F1
#
_cell.length_a   1.000
_cell.length_b   1.000
_cell.length_c   1.000
_cell.angle_alpha   90.00
_cell.angle_beta   90.00
_cell.angle_gamma   90.00
#
_symmetry.space_group_name_H-M   'P 1'
#
loop_
_entity.id
_entity.type
_entity.pdbx_description
1 polymer ?
#
loop_
_entity_poly.entity_id
_entity_poly.type
_entity_poly.pdbx_seq_one_letter_code
_entity_poly.pdbx_strand_id
1 'polypeptide(L)'
;MNAEGWRYERAIPTVDVAGEPTRVVVGLVEQGDRLTAALRVDDGKAALVPLEMGGELLKALRETLESWWRLDGHRDLTPEPRAGR
;
A
#
# COMPACT_ATOMS: atom_id res chain seq x y z
N MET A 1 19.32 0.82 3.64
CA MET A 1 19.88 1.67 2.56
C MET A 1 18.82 2.70 2.23
N ASN A 2 19.09 3.98 2.48
CA ASN A 2 18.16 5.04 2.07
C ASN A 2 18.12 5.04 0.55
N ALA A 3 17.00 4.56 -0.01
CA ALA A 3 16.73 4.52 -1.43
C ALA A 3 16.89 5.94 -1.97
N GLU A 4 17.94 6.18 -2.74
CA GLU A 4 18.25 7.47 -3.33
C GLU A 4 16.98 8.04 -4.00
N GLY A 5 16.61 9.27 -3.62
CA GLY A 5 15.50 10.00 -4.22
C GLY A 5 14.22 10.12 -3.38
N TRP A 6 14.05 9.43 -2.26
CA TRP A 6 12.85 9.63 -1.41
C TRP A 6 12.93 10.92 -0.56
N ARG A 7 11.80 11.62 -0.47
CA ARG A 7 11.60 12.87 0.29
C ARG A 7 10.26 12.79 1.03
N TYR A 8 10.21 13.37 2.23
CA TYR A 8 8.99 13.45 3.05
C TYR A 8 8.33 12.07 3.30
N GLU A 9 9.16 11.07 3.60
CA GLU A 9 8.70 9.70 3.84
C GLU A 9 7.89 9.58 5.14
N ARG A 10 6.84 8.75 5.08
CA ARG A 10 6.10 8.30 6.25
C ARG A 10 5.83 6.80 6.16
N ALA A 11 6.28 6.08 7.19
CA ALA A 11 5.94 4.67 7.37
C ALA A 11 4.63 4.52 8.12
N ILE A 12 3.73 3.70 7.59
CA ILE A 12 2.42 3.37 8.15
C ILE A 12 2.42 1.87 8.46
N PRO A 13 2.41 1.47 9.74
CA PRO A 13 2.37 0.05 10.10
C PRO A 13 1.02 -0.57 9.70
N THR A 14 1.07 -1.79 9.16
CA THR A 14 -0.10 -2.59 8.77
C THR A 14 0.24 -4.08 8.86
N VAL A 15 -0.67 -4.95 8.43
CA VAL A 15 -0.45 -6.38 8.24
C VAL A 15 -0.60 -6.75 6.76
N ASP A 16 0.12 -7.79 6.32
CA ASP A 16 -0.02 -8.35 4.98
C ASP A 16 -1.15 -9.41 4.90
N VAL A 17 -1.28 -10.06 3.75
CA VAL A 17 -2.30 -11.10 3.51
C VAL A 17 -2.08 -12.38 4.33
N ALA A 18 -0.87 -12.59 4.85
CA ALA A 18 -0.54 -13.69 5.74
C ALA A 18 -0.78 -13.33 7.22
N GLY A 19 -1.15 -12.07 7.51
CA GLY A 19 -1.31 -11.55 8.86
C GLY A 19 0.01 -11.10 9.50
N GLU A 20 1.10 -11.07 8.73
CA GLU A 20 2.41 -10.69 9.24
C GLU A 20 2.55 -9.17 9.30
N PRO A 21 3.22 -8.60 10.33
CA PRO A 21 3.47 -7.17 10.41
C PRO A 21 4.31 -6.67 9.23
N THR A 22 3.83 -5.63 8.55
CA THR A 22 4.51 -4.96 7.44
C THR A 22 4.32 -3.45 7.54
N ARG A 23 4.96 -2.68 6.68
CA ARG A 23 4.86 -1.21 6.64
C ARG A 23 4.58 -0.76 5.22
N VAL A 24 3.56 0.06 5.05
CA VAL A 24 3.41 0.84 3.82
C VAL A 24 4.18 2.14 4.01
N VAL A 25 5.17 2.40 3.16
CA VAL A 25 5.89 3.68 3.12
C VAL A 25 5.29 4.53 2.01
N VAL A 26 4.86 5.73 2.35
CA VAL A 26 4.38 6.75 1.40
C VAL A 26 5.30 7.95 1.45
N GLY A 27 5.46 8.65 0.33
CA GLY A 27 6.33 9.81 0.24
C GLY A 27 6.42 10.35 -1.18
N LEU A 28 7.42 11.20 -1.42
CA LEU A 28 7.75 11.71 -2.74
C LEU A 28 9.07 11.09 -3.20
N VAL A 29 9.17 10.73 -4.48
CA VAL A 29 10.43 10.28 -5.10
C VAL A 29 10.87 11.28 -6.17
N GLU A 30 12.18 11.54 -6.21
CA GLU A 30 12.83 12.33 -7.25
C GLU A 30 12.82 11.55 -8.59
N GLN A 31 12.24 12.16 -9.62
CA GLN A 31 12.31 11.70 -11.01
C GLN A 31 12.82 12.85 -11.88
N GLY A 32 14.12 12.84 -12.15
CA GLY A 32 14.79 13.97 -12.79
C GLY A 32 14.59 15.24 -11.96
N ASP A 33 14.01 16.27 -12.56
CA ASP A 33 13.79 17.57 -11.91
C ASP A 33 12.44 17.69 -11.18
N ARG A 34 11.70 16.58 -11.01
CA ARG A 34 10.35 16.60 -10.40
C ARG A 34 10.23 15.63 -9.24
N LEU A 35 9.38 15.99 -8.28
CA LEU A 35 8.93 15.09 -7.21
C LEU A 35 7.61 14.44 -7.61
N THR A 36 7.52 13.12 -7.49
CA THR A 36 6.32 12.34 -7.79
C THR A 36 5.91 11.56 -6.55
N ALA A 37 4.62 11.51 -6.22
CA ALA A 37 4.16 10.68 -5.11
C ALA A 37 4.44 9.21 -5.39
N ALA A 38 4.80 8.47 -4.35
CA ALA A 38 5.04 7.04 -4.46
C ALA A 38 4.66 6.32 -3.16
N LEU A 39 4.42 5.02 -3.31
CA LEU A 39 4.26 4.09 -2.20
C LEU A 39 5.14 2.85 -2.41
N ARG A 40 5.56 2.22 -1.31
CA ARG A 40 6.18 0.89 -1.31
C ARG A 40 5.72 0.11 -0.08
N VAL A 41 5.80 -1.20 -0.14
CA VAL A 41 5.61 -2.10 1.00
C VAL A 41 7.00 -2.53 1.48
N ASP A 42 7.29 -2.28 2.76
CA ASP A 42 8.61 -2.44 3.38
C ASP A 42 9.72 -1.86 2.49
N ASP A 43 10.73 -2.68 2.16
CA ASP A 43 11.84 -2.34 1.27
C ASP A 43 11.58 -2.76 -0.20
N GLY A 44 10.32 -2.99 -0.56
CA GLY A 44 9.88 -3.38 -1.89
C GLY A 44 10.00 -2.27 -2.95
N LYS A 45 9.58 -2.59 -4.17
CA LYS A 45 9.62 -1.63 -5.30
C LYS A 45 8.63 -0.48 -5.09
N ALA A 46 9.08 0.72 -5.40
CA ALA A 46 8.23 1.92 -5.41
C ALA A 46 7.23 1.87 -6.57
N ALA A 47 5.97 2.11 -6.26
CA ALA A 47 4.90 2.37 -7.22
C ALA A 47 4.59 3.87 -7.22
N LEU A 48 4.56 4.49 -8.39
CA LEU A 48 4.25 5.92 -8.55
C LEU A 48 2.74 6.16 -8.46
N VAL A 49 2.37 7.24 -7.79
CA VAL A 49 0.99 7.67 -7.57
C VAL A 49 0.77 9.02 -8.28
N PRO A 50 -0.17 9.11 -9.24
CA PRO A 50 -0.52 10.37 -9.88
C PRO A 50 -1.08 11.37 -8.86
N LEU A 51 -0.44 12.53 -8.72
CA LEU A 51 -0.89 13.59 -7.80
C LEU A 51 -2.11 14.37 -8.33
N GLU A 52 -2.22 14.52 -9.66
CA GLU A 52 -3.27 15.34 -10.30
C GLU A 52 -4.67 14.70 -10.23
N MET A 53 -4.78 13.43 -9.80
CA MET A 53 -6.04 12.69 -9.66
C MET A 53 -6.30 12.21 -8.23
N GLY A 54 -5.63 12.80 -7.23
CA GLY A 54 -5.52 12.23 -5.88
C GLY A 54 -6.84 11.88 -5.18
N GLY A 55 -7.91 12.66 -5.38
CA GLY A 55 -9.22 12.35 -4.80
C GLY A 55 -9.98 11.26 -5.54
N GLU A 56 -10.03 11.35 -6.87
CA GLU A 56 -10.83 10.45 -7.70
C GLU A 56 -10.18 9.08 -7.86
N LEU A 57 -8.85 9.01 -7.95
CA LEU A 57 -8.11 7.75 -8.04
C LEU A 57 -8.22 6.95 -6.73
N LEU A 58 -8.05 7.60 -5.57
CA LEU A 58 -8.20 6.93 -4.28
C LEU A 58 -9.63 6.46 -4.04
N LYS A 59 -10.62 7.25 -4.50
CA LYS A 59 -12.03 6.85 -4.48
C LYS A 59 -12.28 5.64 -5.38
N ALA A 60 -11.82 5.66 -6.63
CA ALA A 60 -11.97 4.55 -7.56
C ALA A 60 -11.28 3.28 -7.07
N LEU A 61 -10.09 3.40 -6.47
CA LEU A 61 -9.36 2.29 -5.87
C LEU A 61 -10.14 1.69 -4.69
N ARG A 62 -10.62 2.53 -3.75
CA ARG A 62 -11.45 2.09 -2.63
C ARG A 62 -12.71 1.38 -3.12
N GLU A 63 -13.44 2.00 -4.05
CA GLU A 63 -14.69 1.45 -4.59
C GLU A 63 -14.47 0.12 -5.32
N THR A 64 -13.35 -0.03 -6.03
CA THR A 64 -12.97 -1.29 -6.69
C THR A 64 -12.67 -2.38 -5.68
N LEU A 65 -11.88 -2.08 -4.64
CA LEU A 65 -11.54 -3.03 -3.58
C LEU A 65 -12.77 -3.44 -2.76
N GLU A 66 -13.65 -2.49 -2.42
CA GLU A 66 -14.93 -2.78 -1.75
C GLU A 66 -15.86 -3.61 -2.63
N SER A 67 -15.90 -3.34 -3.93
CA SER A 67 -16.69 -4.10 -4.90
C SER A 67 -16.18 -5.54 -5.02
N TRP A 68 -14.86 -5.74 -5.14
CA TRP A 68 -14.25 -7.07 -5.15
C TRP A 68 -14.51 -7.81 -3.84
N TRP A 69 -14.35 -7.16 -2.68
CA TRP A 69 -14.70 -7.75 -1.39
C TRP A 69 -16.17 -8.17 -1.32
N ARG A 70 -17.10 -7.36 -1.85
CA ARG A 70 -18.53 -7.71 -1.90
C ARG A 70 -18.84 -8.85 -2.87
N LEU A 71 -18.12 -8.94 -3.98
CA LEU A 71 -18.31 -9.97 -5.01
C LEU A 71 -17.70 -11.32 -4.61
N ASP A 72 -16.53 -11.31 -3.97
CA ASP A 72 -15.81 -12.51 -3.49
C ASP A 72 -16.13 -12.87 -2.03
N GLY A 73 -17.11 -12.17 -1.44
CA GLY A 73 -17.30 -11.97 0.00
C GLY A 73 -17.53 -13.15 0.93
N HIS A 74 -17.15 -14.40 0.58
CA HIS A 74 -17.14 -15.54 1.52
C HIS A 74 -16.13 -16.64 1.17
N ARG A 75 -15.01 -16.36 0.48
CA ARG A 75 -13.82 -17.25 0.55
C ARG A 75 -12.79 -16.67 1.50
N ASP A 76 -13.20 -16.52 2.76
CA ASP A 76 -12.28 -16.38 3.86
C ASP A 76 -11.56 -17.73 4.02
N LEU A 77 -10.50 -17.94 3.23
CA LEU A 77 -9.59 -19.09 3.34
C LEU A 77 -8.49 -18.82 4.36
N THR A 78 -8.56 -17.70 5.08
CA THR A 78 -7.66 -17.37 6.18
C THR A 78 -7.81 -18.44 7.26
N PRO A 79 -6.85 -19.35 7.46
CA PRO A 79 -6.96 -20.36 8.50
C PRO A 79 -6.97 -19.64 9.84
N GLU A 80 -7.96 -19.93 10.69
CA GLU A 80 -7.95 -19.39 12.05
C GLU A 80 -6.61 -19.74 12.72
N PRO A 81 -5.93 -18.76 13.36
CA PRO A 81 -4.68 -19.04 14.05
C PRO A 81 -4.97 -20.06 15.15
N ARG A 82 -4.40 -21.26 15.03
CA ARG A 82 -4.46 -22.27 16.09
C ARG A 82 -3.87 -21.65 17.35
N ALA A 83 -4.73 -21.32 18.31
CA ALA A 83 -4.34 -20.96 19.66
C ALA A 83 -3.64 -22.18 20.28
N GLY A 84 -2.31 -22.17 20.24
CA GLY A 84 -1.46 -23.18 20.88
C GLY A 84 -1.53 -23.01 22.40
N ARG A 85 -1.93 -24.08 23.09
CA ARG A 85 -1.63 -24.32 24.51
C ARG A 85 -0.27 -24.97 24.64
#